data_AF-A0A329ZCV0-F1
#
_entry.id   AF-A0A329ZCV0-F1
#
_cell.length_a   1.000
_cell.length_b   1.000
_cell.length_c   1.000
_cell.angle_alpha   90.00
_cell.angle_beta   90.00
_cell.angle_gamma   90.00
#
_symmetry.space_group_name_H-M   'P 1'
#
loop_
_entity.id
_entity.type
_entity.pdbx_description
1 polymer ?
#
loop_
_entity_poly.entity_id
_entity_poly.type
_entity_poly.pdbx_seq_one_letter_code
_entity_poly.pdbx_strand_id
1 'polypeptide(L)' 'MDKIEQNELLDEIIMMLMAALSLAGVKDESMDKALEEYQNIVEEMDDDAIYDYKAVRDIILKLKNTKRELFK' A
#
# COMPACT_ATOMS: atom_id res chain seq x y z
N MET A 1 12.87 -9.70 20.39
CA MET A 1 12.81 -9.72 18.93
C MET A 1 14.09 -9.10 18.44
N ASP A 2 14.94 -9.91 17.81
CA ASP A 2 16.19 -9.45 17.24
C ASP A 2 15.90 -8.53 16.05
N LYS A 3 16.77 -7.55 15.77
CA LYS A 3 16.59 -6.60 14.66
C LYS A 3 16.41 -7.29 13.30
N ILE A 4 16.96 -8.50 13.15
CA ILE A 4 16.84 -9.32 11.95
C ILE A 4 15.38 -9.75 11.73
N GLU A 5 14.71 -10.24 12.78
CA GLU A 5 13.31 -10.68 12.72
C GLU A 5 12.34 -9.53 12.40
N GLN A 6 12.66 -8.31 12.85
CA GLN A 6 11.85 -7.12 12.55
C GLN A 6 11.94 -6.70 11.08
N ASN A 7 13.13 -6.76 10.49
CA ASN A 7 13.32 -6.42 9.08
C ASN A 7 12.63 -7.44 8.16
N GLU A 8 12.73 -8.74 8.47
CA GLU A 8 12.05 -9.80 7.72
C GLU A 8 10.53 -9.60 7.74
N LEU A 9 9.95 -9.26 8.89
CA LEU A 9 8.53 -8.96 9.01
C LEU A 9 8.12 -7.74 8.17
N LEU A 10 8.93 -6.68 8.15
CA LEU A 10 8.66 -5.49 7.33
C LEU A 10 8.69 -5.82 5.83
N ASP A 11 9.67 -6.61 5.40
CA ASP A 11 9.79 -7.06 4.01
C ASP A 11 8.56 -7.89 3.60
N GLU A 12 8.07 -8.78 4.46
CA GLU A 12 6.86 -9.56 4.23
C GLU A 12 5.61 -8.66 4.10
N ILE A 13 5.47 -7.65 4.97
CA ILE A 13 4.35 -6.70 4.91
C ILE A 13 4.37 -5.92 3.59
N ILE A 14 5.54 -5.42 3.19
CA ILE A 14 5.69 -4.69 1.91
C ILE A 14 5.36 -5.62 0.74
N MET A 15 5.85 -6.87 0.77
CA MET A 15 5.58 -7.85 -0.28
C MET A 15 4.09 -8.17 -0.41
N MET A 16 3.37 -8.32 0.71
CA MET A 16 1.91 -8.51 0.71
C MET A 16 1.18 -7.29 0.14
N LEU A 17 1.63 -6.07 0.47
CA LEU A 17 1.05 -4.84 -0.07
C LEU A 17 1.27 -4.73 -1.60
N MET A 18 2.48 -5.02 -2.07
CA MET A 18 2.80 -5.04 -3.51
C MET A 18 1.94 -6.07 -4.26
N ALA A 19 1.73 -7.25 -3.67
CA ALA A 19 0.85 -8.26 -4.24
C ALA A 19 -0.61 -7.77 -4.31
N ALA A 20 -1.11 -7.11 -3.27
CA ALA A 20 -2.46 -6.53 -3.26
C ALA A 20 -2.63 -5.45 -4.33
N LEU A 21 -1.64 -4.56 -4.49
CA LEU A 21 -1.63 -3.52 -5.52
C LEU A 21 -1.58 -4.13 -6.94
N SER A 22 -0.74 -5.14 -7.16
CA SER A 22 -0.67 -5.86 -8.43
C SER A 22 -2.02 -6.50 -8.79
N LEU A 23 -2.66 -7.19 -7.83
CA LEU A 23 -4.00 -7.77 -8.00
C LEU A 23 -5.08 -6.72 -8.24
N ALA A 24 -4.96 -5.52 -7.67
CA ALA A 24 -5.86 -4.40 -7.91
C ALA A 24 -5.71 -3.79 -9.32
N GLY A 25 -4.67 -4.19 -10.06
CA GLY A 25 -4.41 -3.82 -11.45
C GLY A 25 -3.34 -2.74 -11.62
N VAL A 26 -2.50 -2.47 -10.62
CA VAL A 26 -1.36 -1.56 -10.77
C VAL A 26 -0.41 -2.11 -11.84
N LYS A 27 0.09 -1.23 -12.71
CA LYS A 27 1.09 -1.59 -13.72
C LYS A 27 2.43 -1.87 -13.06
N ASP A 28 3.19 -2.83 -13.56
CA ASP A 28 4.45 -3.24 -12.95
C ASP A 28 5.44 -2.07 -12.92
N GLU A 29 5.49 -1.26 -14.00
CA GLU A 29 6.30 -0.04 -14.09
C GLU A 29 5.82 1.11 -13.20
N SER A 30 4.63 0.99 -12.59
CA SER A 30 4.02 2.00 -11.71
C SER A 30 4.02 1.58 -10.24
N MET A 31 4.57 0.42 -9.89
CA MET A 31 4.49 -0.14 -8.53
C MET A 31 5.11 0.78 -7.48
N ASP A 32 6.34 1.25 -7.71
CA ASP A 32 7.03 2.13 -6.75
C ASP A 32 6.26 3.43 -6.52
N LYS A 33 5.73 4.02 -7.60
CA LYS A 33 4.89 5.22 -7.52
C LYS A 33 3.56 4.94 -6.82
N ALA A 34 2.97 3.77 -7.01
CA ALA A 34 1.76 3.37 -6.31
C ALA A 34 2.00 3.20 -4.80
N LEU A 35 3.17 2.69 -4.38
CA LEU A 35 3.56 2.61 -2.98
C LEU A 35 3.76 4.00 -2.35
N GLU A 36 4.40 4.92 -3.07
CA GLU A 36 4.58 6.31 -2.63
C GLU A 36 3.23 7.01 -2.44
N GLU A 37 2.34 6.92 -3.43
CA GLU A 37 1.00 7.52 -3.35
C GLU A 37 0.12 6.85 -2.29
N TYR A 38 0.30 5.54 -2.07
CA TYR A 38 -0.34 4.83 -0.97
C TYR A 38 0.10 5.41 0.38
N GLN A 39 1.40 5.61 0.60
CA GLN A 39 1.93 6.22 1.81
C GLN A 39 1.38 7.64 2.00
N ASN A 40 1.36 8.47 0.95
CA ASN A 40 0.78 9.82 1.03
C ASN A 40 -0.68 9.78 1.50
N ILE A 41 -1.48 8.83 1.01
CA ILE A 41 -2.87 8.67 1.46
C ILE A 41 -2.93 8.25 2.93
N VAL A 42 -2.02 7.38 3.40
CA VAL A 42 -1.93 6.99 4.81
C VAL A 42 -1.60 8.19 5.69
N GLU A 43 -0.65 9.03 5.28
CA GLU A 43 -0.27 10.25 6.01
C GLU A 43 -1.39 11.31 6.04
N GLU A 44 -2.35 11.25 5.11
CA GLU A 44 -3.58 12.07 5.13
C GLU A 44 -4.67 11.52 6.07
N MET A 45 -4.53 10.29 6.57
CA MET A 45 -5.50 9.71 7.50
C MET A 45 -5.28 10.23 8.92
N ASP A 46 -6.35 10.26 9.71
CA ASP A 46 -6.29 10.62 11.12
C ASP A 46 -5.34 9.68 11.88
N ASP A 47 -4.51 10.22 12.77
CA ASP A 47 -3.55 9.46 13.58
C ASP A 47 -4.27 8.43 14.47
N ASP A 48 -5.53 8.68 14.80
CA ASP A 48 -6.40 7.78 15.56
C ASP A 48 -7.08 6.69 14.70
N ALA A 49 -6.86 6.68 13.38
CA ALA A 49 -7.49 5.73 12.48
C ALA A 49 -6.94 4.30 12.67
N ILE A 50 -7.83 3.33 12.85
CA ILE A 50 -7.45 1.91 12.94
C ILE A 50 -7.04 1.43 11.55
N TYR A 51 -5.77 1.02 11.44
CA TYR A 51 -5.21 0.48 10.20
C TYR A 51 -5.47 -1.02 10.05
N ASP A 52 -6.71 -1.37 9.70
CA ASP A 52 -7.12 -2.76 9.43
C ASP A 52 -7.18 -3.08 7.93
N TYR A 53 -7.60 -4.31 7.58
CA TYR A 53 -7.73 -4.72 6.18
C TYR A 53 -8.74 -3.87 5.38
N LYS A 54 -9.73 -3.24 6.04
CA LYS A 54 -10.70 -2.36 5.39
C LYS A 54 -10.03 -1.03 5.05
N ALA A 55 -9.21 -0.50 5.96
CA ALA A 55 -8.40 0.69 5.70
C ALA A 55 -7.48 0.48 4.49
N VAL A 56 -6.75 -0.64 4.44
CA VAL A 56 -5.90 -1.00 3.29
C VAL A 56 -6.70 -1.06 2.00
N ARG A 57 -7.86 -1.73 2.01
CA ARG A 57 -8.77 -1.78 0.85
C ARG A 57 -9.20 -0.39 0.42
N ASP A 58 -9.62 0.46 1.35
CA ASP A 58 -10.17 1.78 1.06
C ASP A 58 -9.10 2.72 0.50
N ILE A 59 -7.86 2.60 0.96
CA ILE A 59 -6.71 3.31 0.39
C ILE A 59 -6.47 2.86 -1.06
N ILE A 60 -6.44 1.55 -1.33
CA ILE A 60 -6.27 1.02 -2.69
C ILE A 60 -7.40 1.50 -3.61
N LEU A 61 -8.64 1.53 -3.12
CA LEU A 61 -9.79 2.06 -3.87
C LEU A 61 -9.66 3.56 -4.13
N LYS A 62 -9.24 4.34 -3.12
CA LYS A 62 -8.97 5.78 -3.28
C LYS A 62 -7.88 5.99 -4.33
N LEU A 63 -6.76 5.28 -4.22
CA LEU A 63 -5.65 5.31 -5.17
C LEU A 63 -6.11 4.98 -6.60
N LYS A 64 -6.91 3.94 -6.78
CA LYS A 64 -7.47 3.58 -8.10
C LYS A 64 -8.38 4.66 -8.67
N ASN A 65 -9.09 5.39 -7.82
CA ASN A 65 -9.98 6.46 -8.25
C ASN A 65 -9.24 7.77 -8.55
N THR A 66 -8.19 8.09 -7.80
CA THR A 66 -7.47 9.37 -7.88
C THR A 66 -6.23 9.33 -8.77
N LYS A 67 -5.59 8.17 -8.91
CA LYS A 67 -4.35 7.92 -9.67
C LYS A 67 -4.55 6.85 -10.74
N ARG A 68 -5.63 6.99 -11.51
CA ARG A 68 -6.06 6.00 -12.53
C ARG A 68 -4.95 5.64 -13.53
N GLU A 69 -4.05 6.57 -13.81
CA GLU A 69 -2.91 6.39 -14.71
C GLU A 69 -1.95 5.27 -14.28
N LEU A 70 -1.92 4.94 -12.98
CA LEU A 70 -1.09 3.87 -12.42
C LEU A 70 -1.67 2.47 -12.65
N PHE A 71 -2.93 2.37 -13.05
CA PHE A 71 -3.68 1.11 -13.17
C PHE A 71 -3.94 0.74 -14.64
N LYS A 72 -4.10 -0.56 -14.90
CA LYS A 72 -4.48 -1.17 -16.18
C LYS A 72 -5.98 -1.02 -16.47
#